data_AF-A0AAW2YG58-F1
#
_entry.id   AF-A0AAW2YG58-F1
#
_cell.length_a   1.000
_cell.length_b   1.000
_cell.length_c   1.000
_cell.angle_alpha   90.00
_cell.angle_beta   90.00
_cell.angle_gamma   90.00
#
_symmetry.space_group_name_H-M   'P 1'
#
loop_
_entity.id
_entity.type
_entity.pdbx_description
1 polymer ?
#
loop_
_entity_poly.entity_id
_entity_poly.type
_entity_poly.pdbx_seq_one_letter_code
_entity_poly.pdbx_strand_id
1 'polypeptide(L)'
;MHETIERYQQYTKEIQANNPPVEHNMQHLKHEAATMMKKIEQLEASKRKLLGENLGNCSIEELQQLEQQLERSVSIIRARKMQVYKQQIEQLKEKGRALAAENAMLSEKFGVHGQLQRAGSNEERGGVVGSAEISEISDVETELFIGPPETRNKRPPSRNEM
;
A
#
# COMPACT_ATOMS: atom_id res chain seq x y z
N MET A 1 58.58 -49.80 11.90
CA MET A 1 58.21 -48.41 12.31
C MET A 1 58.00 -47.53 11.07
N HIS A 2 58.95 -47.48 10.14
CA HIS A 2 58.83 -46.72 8.88
C HIS A 2 57.63 -47.12 8.01
N GLU A 3 57.38 -48.42 7.83
CA GLU A 3 56.23 -48.92 7.06
C GLU A 3 54.88 -48.50 7.66
N THR A 4 54.79 -48.39 8.99
CA THR A 4 53.57 -47.90 9.64
C THR A 4 53.38 -46.42 9.35
N ILE A 5 54.46 -45.63 9.39
CA ILE A 5 54.42 -44.19 9.09
C ILE A 5 54.03 -43.96 7.62
N GLU A 6 54.57 -44.72 6.68
CA GLU A 6 54.22 -44.63 5.26
C GLU A 6 52.74 -44.93 5.01
N ARG A 7 52.20 -45.99 5.63
CA ARG A 7 50.76 -46.32 5.51
C ARG A 7 49.88 -45.19 6.04
N TYR A 8 50.25 -44.57 7.16
CA TYR A 8 49.52 -43.41 7.67
C TYR A 8 49.62 -42.21 6.71
N GLN A 9 50.79 -41.94 6.14
CA GLN A 9 50.96 -40.85 5.18
C GLN A 9 50.17 -41.08 3.87
N GLN A 10 50.13 -42.30 3.35
CA GLN A 10 49.32 -42.66 2.19
C GLN A 10 47.83 -42.50 2.48
N TYR A 11 47.35 -43.03 3.62
CA TYR A 11 45.96 -42.91 4.03
C TYR A 11 45.52 -41.43 4.19
N THR A 12 46.39 -40.59 4.75
CA THR A 12 46.11 -39.16 4.92
C THR A 12 46.04 -38.43 3.58
N LYS A 13 46.92 -38.77 2.63
CA LYS A 13 46.90 -38.25 1.26
C LYS A 13 45.66 -38.71 0.49
N GLU A 14 45.23 -39.97 0.66
CA GLU A 14 44.02 -40.50 0.05
C GLU A 14 42.74 -39.85 0.59
N ILE A 15 42.69 -39.52 1.88
CA ILE A 15 41.57 -38.76 2.47
C ILE A 15 41.50 -37.33 1.92
N GLN A 16 42.65 -36.67 1.75
CA GLN A 16 42.73 -35.33 1.16
C GLN A 16 42.41 -35.33 -0.35
N ALA A 17 42.68 -36.44 -1.05
CA ALA A 17 42.34 -36.59 -2.46
C ALA A 17 40.85 -36.92 -2.68
N ASN A 18 40.22 -37.69 -1.77
CA ASN A 18 38.82 -38.12 -1.89
C ASN A 18 37.79 -37.10 -1.34
N ASN A 19 38.22 -36.14 -0.52
CA ASN A 19 37.36 -35.01 -0.14
C ASN A 19 37.77 -33.79 -0.96
N PRO A 20 36.86 -33.09 -1.66
CA PRO A 20 37.17 -31.76 -2.16
C PRO A 20 37.63 -30.92 -0.96
N PRO A 21 38.74 -30.17 -1.05
CA PRO A 21 39.23 -29.43 0.09
C PRO A 21 38.09 -28.55 0.59
N VAL A 22 37.73 -28.69 1.87
CA VAL A 22 36.70 -27.87 2.54
C VAL A 22 36.93 -26.38 2.25
N GLU A 23 38.20 -26.00 2.07
CA GLU A 23 38.65 -24.71 1.54
C GLU A 23 37.97 -24.32 0.21
N HIS A 24 37.93 -25.18 -0.81
CA HIS A 24 37.32 -24.86 -2.10
C HIS A 24 35.81 -24.62 -2.00
N ASN A 25 35.10 -25.43 -1.22
CA ASN A 25 33.67 -25.24 -0.95
C ASN A 25 33.42 -23.95 -0.16
N MET A 26 34.26 -23.66 0.85
CA MET A 26 34.21 -22.41 1.62
C MET A 26 34.48 -21.18 0.73
N GLN A 27 35.45 -21.25 -0.17
CA GLN A 27 35.75 -20.17 -1.13
C GLN A 27 34.60 -19.98 -2.12
N HIS A 28 33.98 -21.06 -2.59
CA HIS A 28 32.79 -21.01 -3.44
C HIS A 28 31.61 -20.32 -2.71
N LEU A 29 31.29 -20.73 -1.49
CA LEU A 29 30.24 -20.12 -0.67
C LEU A 29 30.51 -18.63 -0.39
N LYS A 30 31.77 -18.27 -0.11
CA LYS A 30 32.18 -16.85 0.04
C LYS A 30 31.95 -16.05 -1.24
N HIS A 31 32.31 -16.62 -2.40
CA HIS A 31 32.09 -15.98 -3.69
C HIS A 31 30.60 -15.81 -4.01
N GLU A 32 29.79 -16.83 -3.73
CA GLU A 32 28.34 -16.79 -3.88
C GLU A 32 27.71 -15.73 -2.98
N ALA A 33 28.09 -15.69 -1.71
CA ALA A 33 27.63 -14.67 -0.76
C ALA A 33 27.99 -13.25 -1.21
N ALA A 34 29.23 -13.03 -1.67
CA ALA A 34 29.67 -11.74 -2.21
C ALA A 34 28.88 -11.33 -3.46
N THR A 35 28.58 -12.29 -4.33
CA THR A 35 27.75 -12.06 -5.54
C THR A 35 26.33 -11.67 -5.15
N MET A 36 25.75 -12.34 -4.15
CA MET A 36 24.42 -12.03 -3.63
C MET A 36 24.37 -10.64 -3.01
N MET A 37 25.38 -10.28 -2.20
CA MET A 37 25.51 -8.96 -1.58
C MET A 37 25.56 -7.85 -2.64
N LYS A 38 26.39 -8.02 -3.67
CA LYS A 38 26.46 -7.07 -4.79
C LYS A 38 25.11 -6.92 -5.51
N LYS A 39 24.35 -8.00 -5.66
CA LYS A 39 23.01 -7.95 -6.28
C LYS A 39 22.02 -7.19 -5.41
N ILE A 40 22.08 -7.36 -4.09
CA ILE A 40 21.26 -6.58 -3.14
C ILE A 40 21.58 -5.09 -3.26
N GLU A 41 22.86 -4.72 -3.23
CA GLU A 41 23.29 -3.33 -3.35
C GLU A 41 22.81 -2.68 -4.65
N GLN A 42 22.88 -3.41 -5.77
CA GLN A 42 22.37 -2.95 -7.07
C GLN A 42 20.85 -2.73 -7.06
N LEU A 43 20.09 -3.64 -6.44
CA LEU A 43 18.65 -3.52 -6.31
C LEU A 43 18.26 -2.35 -5.41
N GLU A 44 18.96 -2.15 -4.29
CA GLU A 44 18.74 -1.03 -3.38
C GLU A 44 19.10 0.31 -4.02
N ALA A 45 20.19 0.39 -4.78
CA ALA A 45 20.55 1.57 -5.55
C ALA A 45 19.47 1.91 -6.59
N SER A 46 18.96 0.89 -7.29
CA SER A 46 17.88 1.05 -8.28
C SER A 46 16.57 1.50 -7.62
N LYS A 47 16.24 0.94 -6.44
CA LYS A 47 15.09 1.38 -5.64
C LYS A 47 15.23 2.85 -5.22
N ARG A 48 16.39 3.26 -4.72
CA ARG A 48 16.65 4.67 -4.34
C ARG A 48 16.43 5.61 -5.53
N LYS A 49 16.95 5.25 -6.71
CA LYS A 49 16.69 6.02 -7.94
C LYS A 49 15.19 6.13 -8.23
N LEU A 50 14.43 5.03 -8.17
CA LEU A 50 12.96 5.04 -8.34
C LEU A 50 12.22 5.90 -7.31
N LEU A 51 12.79 6.10 -6.12
CA LEU A 51 12.27 6.99 -5.08
C LEU A 51 12.70 8.45 -5.26
N GLY A 52 13.48 8.76 -6.30
CA GLY A 52 13.99 10.11 -6.56
C GLY A 52 15.27 10.45 -5.79
N GLU A 53 15.93 9.47 -5.18
CA GLU A 53 17.13 9.67 -4.38
C GLU A 53 18.40 9.41 -5.19
N ASN A 54 19.50 10.10 -4.85
CA ASN A 54 20.84 9.89 -5.43
C ASN A 54 20.90 10.01 -6.97
N LEU A 55 20.11 10.92 -7.54
CA LEU A 55 20.03 11.15 -8.99
C LEU A 55 21.19 11.99 -9.55
N GLY A 56 22.03 12.60 -8.71
CA GLY A 56 23.10 13.49 -9.15
C GLY A 56 24.15 12.85 -10.07
N ASN A 57 24.22 11.52 -10.08
CA ASN A 57 25.15 10.74 -10.90
C ASN A 57 24.47 10.11 -12.13
N CYS A 58 23.17 10.37 -12.36
CA CYS A 58 22.44 9.82 -13.49
C CYS A 58 22.68 10.63 -14.76
N SER A 59 22.75 9.93 -15.90
CA SER A 59 22.73 10.60 -17.20
C SER A 59 21.32 11.08 -17.55
N ILE A 60 21.21 11.96 -18.54
CA ILE A 60 19.91 12.45 -19.01
C ILE A 60 19.07 11.29 -19.56
N GLU A 61 19.68 10.36 -20.28
CA GLU A 61 19.02 9.17 -20.81
C GLU A 61 18.51 8.26 -19.70
N GLU A 62 19.30 8.03 -18.65
CA GLU A 62 18.87 7.25 -17.48
C GLU A 62 17.67 7.90 -16.78
N LEU A 63 17.68 9.23 -16.63
CA LEU A 63 16.58 9.97 -16.02
C LEU A 63 15.30 9.89 -16.86
N GLN A 64 15.41 10.01 -18.19
CA GLN A 64 14.26 9.86 -19.09
C GLN A 64 13.67 8.45 -19.04
N GLN A 65 14.52 7.42 -18.99
CA GLN A 65 14.04 6.03 -18.83
C GLN A 65 13.31 5.82 -17.50
N LEU A 66 13.85 6.39 -16.43
CA LEU A 66 13.26 6.33 -15.09
C LEU A 66 11.88 7.00 -15.06
N GLU A 67 11.78 8.20 -15.63
CA GLU A 67 10.52 8.95 -15.77
C GLU A 67 9.48 8.15 -16.55
N GLN A 68 9.83 7.66 -17.73
CA GLN A 68 8.93 6.85 -18.56
C GLN A 68 8.49 5.56 -17.85
N GLN A 69 9.37 4.92 -17.08
CA GLN A 69 9.03 3.74 -16.29
C GLN A 69 8.02 4.10 -15.19
N LEU A 70 8.26 5.18 -14.46
CA LEU A 70 7.38 5.64 -13.39
C LEU A 70 6.01 6.03 -13.95
N GLU A 71 5.95 6.82 -15.01
CA GLU A 71 4.71 7.24 -15.65
C GLU A 71 3.85 6.02 -16.08
N ARG A 72 4.46 5.07 -16.79
CA ARG A 72 3.78 3.82 -17.20
C ARG A 72 3.28 3.05 -15.99
N SER A 73 4.09 2.88 -14.96
CA SER A 73 3.72 2.13 -13.76
C SER A 73 2.54 2.78 -13.02
N VAL A 74 2.55 4.10 -12.86
CA VAL A 74 1.48 4.85 -12.20
C VAL A 74 0.18 4.76 -13.00
N SER A 75 0.27 4.87 -14.33
CA SER A 75 -0.88 4.72 -15.22
C SER A 75 -1.54 3.34 -15.06
N ILE A 76 -0.74 2.26 -15.08
CA ILE A 76 -1.22 0.89 -14.89
C ILE A 76 -1.85 0.70 -13.50
N ILE A 77 -1.20 1.19 -12.44
CA ILE A 77 -1.71 1.10 -11.07
C ILE A 77 -3.05 1.82 -10.95
N ARG A 78 -3.17 3.03 -11.51
CA ARG A 78 -4.41 3.82 -11.48
C ARG A 78 -5.53 3.12 -12.23
N ALA A 79 -5.25 2.61 -13.43
CA ALA A 79 -6.22 1.86 -14.23
C ALA A 79 -6.75 0.64 -13.48
N ARG A 80 -5.85 -0.15 -12.87
CA ARG A 80 -6.23 -1.33 -12.07
C ARG A 80 -7.05 -0.95 -10.84
N LYS A 81 -6.64 0.09 -10.10
CA LYS A 81 -7.42 0.59 -8.94
C LYS A 81 -8.82 1.01 -9.36
N MET A 82 -8.95 1.77 -10.44
CA MET A 82 -10.23 2.23 -10.96
C MET A 82 -11.13 1.06 -11.38
N GLN A 83 -10.56 0.05 -12.03
CA GLN A 83 -11.29 -1.17 -12.39
C GLN A 83 -11.82 -1.90 -11.15
N VAL A 84 -10.99 -2.10 -10.13
CA VAL A 84 -11.39 -2.76 -8.87
C VAL A 84 -12.49 -1.98 -8.16
N TYR A 85 -12.34 -0.65 -8.04
CA TYR A 85 -13.36 0.18 -7.40
C TYR A 85 -14.67 0.18 -8.17
N LYS A 86 -14.63 0.22 -9.51
CA LYS A 86 -15.84 0.11 -10.34
C LYS A 86 -16.59 -1.19 -10.05
N GLN A 87 -15.87 -2.32 -10.00
CA GLN A 87 -16.46 -3.62 -9.67
C GLN A 87 -17.09 -3.63 -8.27
N GLN A 88 -16.40 -3.07 -7.26
CA GLN A 88 -16.92 -2.98 -5.90
C GLN A 88 -18.19 -2.11 -5.82
N ILE A 89 -18.20 -0.97 -6.52
CA ILE A 89 -19.38 -0.09 -6.59
C ILE A 89 -20.55 -0.81 -7.23
N GLU A 90 -20.33 -1.54 -8.32
CA GLU A 90 -21.39 -2.31 -9.00
C GLU A 90 -21.98 -3.39 -8.08
N GLN A 91 -21.12 -4.16 -7.40
CA GLN A 91 -21.55 -5.18 -6.42
C GLN A 91 -22.38 -4.57 -5.27
N LEU A 92 -21.93 -3.44 -4.71
CA LEU A 92 -22.65 -2.76 -3.63
C LEU A 92 -24.00 -2.20 -4.12
N LYS A 93 -24.05 -1.64 -5.33
CA LYS A 93 -25.31 -1.17 -5.93
C LYS A 93 -26.30 -2.32 -6.13
N GLU A 94 -25.83 -3.48 -6.58
CA GLU A 94 -26.68 -4.67 -6.75
C GLU A 94 -27.20 -5.18 -5.41
N LYS A 95 -26.33 -5.28 -4.39
CA LYS A 95 -26.74 -5.63 -3.04
C LYS A 95 -27.77 -4.64 -2.47
N GLY A 96 -27.57 -3.35 -2.69
CA GLY A 96 -28.51 -2.31 -2.29
C GLY A 96 -29.89 -2.48 -2.93
N ARG A 97 -29.94 -2.78 -4.24
CA ARG A 97 -31.20 -3.07 -4.93
C ARG A 97 -31.90 -4.32 -4.40
N ALA A 98 -31.14 -5.40 -4.16
CA ALA A 98 -31.69 -6.64 -3.62
C ALA A 98 -32.31 -6.43 -2.22
N LEU A 99 -31.61 -5.73 -1.33
CA LEU A 99 -32.11 -5.39 0.01
C LEU A 99 -33.32 -4.46 -0.04
N ALA A 100 -33.34 -3.47 -0.94
CA ALA A 100 -34.48 -2.58 -1.12
C ALA A 100 -35.72 -3.36 -1.59
N ALA A 101 -35.56 -4.31 -2.51
CA ALA A 101 -36.64 -5.19 -2.97
C ALA A 101 -37.16 -6.08 -1.84
N GLU A 102 -36.26 -6.70 -1.06
CA GLU A 102 -36.64 -7.53 0.10
C GLU A 102 -37.39 -6.70 1.16
N ASN A 103 -36.88 -5.51 1.50
CA ASN A 103 -37.54 -4.62 2.44
C ASN A 103 -38.94 -4.20 1.96
N ALA A 104 -39.11 -3.89 0.68
CA ALA A 104 -40.43 -3.57 0.12
C ALA A 104 -41.42 -4.73 0.28
N MET A 105 -40.98 -5.96 -0.03
CA MET A 105 -41.78 -7.18 0.15
C MET A 105 -42.15 -7.42 1.61
N LEU A 106 -41.23 -7.17 2.55
CA LEU A 106 -41.50 -7.29 3.99
C LEU A 106 -42.45 -6.20 4.47
N SER A 107 -42.26 -4.94 4.06
CA SER A 107 -43.13 -3.83 4.42
C SER A 107 -44.57 -4.04 3.95
N GLU A 108 -44.77 -4.61 2.76
CA GLU A 108 -46.10 -5.01 2.27
C GLU A 108 -46.72 -6.11 3.14
N LYS A 109 -45.94 -7.17 3.45
CA LYS A 109 -46.40 -8.29 4.29
C LYS A 109 -46.77 -7.88 5.72
N PHE A 110 -46.04 -6.94 6.30
CA PHE A 110 -46.19 -6.54 7.70
C PHE A 110 -46.90 -5.20 7.88
N GLY A 111 -47.42 -4.59 6.81
CA GLY A 111 -48.26 -3.39 6.87
C GLY A 111 -47.61 -2.18 7.54
N VAL A 112 -46.27 -2.12 7.61
CA VAL A 112 -45.54 -1.02 8.26
C VAL A 112 -45.45 0.16 7.28
N HIS A 113 -46.60 0.73 6.94
CA HIS A 113 -46.73 1.96 6.14
C HIS A 113 -47.27 3.13 6.98
N GLY A 114 -46.97 3.13 8.28
CA GLY A 114 -47.46 4.16 9.20
C GLY A 114 -46.60 5.41 9.32
N GLN A 115 -45.27 5.35 9.21
CA GLN A 115 -44.48 6.49 9.72
C GLN A 115 -43.01 6.48 9.28
N LEU A 116 -42.71 6.75 8.00
CA LEU A 116 -41.38 7.29 7.61
C LEU A 116 -41.28 7.85 6.19
N GLN A 117 -42.38 7.96 5.45
CA GLN A 117 -42.42 8.76 4.22
C GLN A 117 -42.85 10.20 4.52
N ARG A 118 -41.96 11.00 5.10
CA ARG A 118 -42.02 12.46 4.97
C ARG A 118 -40.64 13.10 5.23
N ALA A 119 -39.75 13.00 4.25
CA ALA A 119 -38.78 14.03 3.88
C ALA A 119 -37.82 13.45 2.84
N GLY A 120 -37.81 14.01 1.63
CA GLY A 120 -36.77 13.69 0.65
C GLY A 120 -37.18 13.61 -0.81
N SER A 121 -38.30 14.24 -1.23
CA SER A 121 -38.42 14.66 -2.62
C SER A 121 -37.84 16.07 -2.73
N ASN A 122 -36.72 16.22 -3.42
CA ASN A 122 -36.58 17.29 -4.40
C ASN A 122 -35.42 16.98 -5.35
N GLU A 123 -35.75 17.17 -6.62
CA GLU A 123 -35.06 16.70 -7.80
C GLU A 123 -33.89 17.61 -8.17
N GLU A 124 -32.93 17.01 -8.86
CA GLU A 124 -32.02 17.70 -9.75
C GLU A 124 -32.82 18.45 -10.83
N ARG A 125 -32.69 19.78 -10.88
CA ARG A 125 -32.96 20.55 -12.10
C ARG A 125 -31.95 21.66 -12.24
N GLY A 126 -31.12 21.56 -13.28
CA GLY A 126 -30.26 22.64 -13.74
C GLY A 126 -31.09 23.80 -14.30
N GLY A 127 -30.58 25.02 -14.12
CA GLY A 127 -31.11 26.25 -14.69
C GLY A 127 -30.62 27.48 -13.94
N VAL A 128 -29.75 28.26 -14.57
CA VAL A 128 -29.02 29.42 -14.02
C VAL A 128 -29.93 30.66 -13.86
N VAL A 129 -29.53 31.52 -12.91
CA VAL A 129 -29.65 33.01 -12.85
C VAL A 129 -30.55 33.55 -11.73
N GLY A 130 -29.95 34.28 -10.78
CA GLY A 130 -30.48 35.58 -10.32
C GLY A 130 -30.79 35.75 -8.82
N SER A 131 -29.80 36.30 -8.10
CA SER A 131 -29.90 37.38 -7.09
C SER A 131 -30.74 37.24 -5.81
N ALA A 132 -30.02 37.40 -4.68
CA ALA A 132 -30.43 37.91 -3.35
C ALA A 132 -31.61 37.17 -2.66
N GLU A 133 -31.47 36.57 -1.48
CA GLU A 133 -31.01 37.20 -0.24
C GLU A 133 -30.28 36.19 0.65
N ILE A 134 -29.15 36.60 1.23
CA ILE A 134 -28.46 35.82 2.27
C ILE A 134 -29.23 36.08 3.57
N SER A 135 -30.12 35.16 3.92
CA SER A 135 -30.69 35.09 5.26
C SER A 135 -29.55 34.79 6.23
N GLU A 136 -29.35 35.67 7.22
CA GLU A 136 -28.34 35.55 8.26
C GLU A 136 -28.41 34.19 8.95
N ILE A 137 -27.41 33.33 8.70
CA ILE A 137 -27.19 32.10 9.45
C ILE A 137 -26.23 32.49 10.56
N SER A 138 -26.70 32.50 11.81
CA SER A 138 -25.83 32.73 12.97
C SER A 138 -24.83 31.58 13.10
N ASP A 139 -23.54 31.88 13.14
CA ASP A 139 -22.50 30.89 13.36
C ASP A 139 -22.66 30.24 14.75
N VAL A 140 -23.09 28.98 14.78
CA VAL A 140 -22.97 28.13 15.97
C VAL A 140 -21.59 27.50 15.89
N GLU A 141 -20.70 27.92 16.78
CA GLU A 141 -19.35 27.35 16.92
C GLU A 141 -19.50 25.85 17.28
N THR A 142 -19.30 24.98 16.28
CA THR A 142 -19.27 23.54 16.50
C THR A 142 -17.81 23.14 16.63
N GLU A 143 -17.43 22.54 17.76
CA GLU A 143 -16.11 21.94 17.97
C GLU A 143 -15.96 20.63 17.16
N LEU A 144 -16.29 20.66 15.87
CA LEU A 144 -16.20 19.52 14.98
C LEU A 144 -14.79 19.43 14.39
N PHE A 145 -13.91 18.68 15.05
CA PHE A 145 -12.59 18.35 14.52
C PHE A 145 -12.69 17.17 13.55
N ILE A 146 -12.60 17.45 12.23
CA ILE A 146 -12.51 16.40 11.21
C ILE A 146 -11.04 16.00 11.05
N GLY A 147 -10.61 15.01 11.84
CA GLY A 147 -9.27 14.43 11.77
C GLY A 147 -9.24 12.99 12.29
N PRO A 148 -8.10 12.27 12.16
CA PRO A 148 -7.93 10.94 12.74
C PRO A 148 -8.22 10.98 14.25
N PRO A 149 -8.87 9.94 14.83
CA PRO A 149 -9.34 9.96 16.22
C PRO A 149 -8.19 10.25 17.21
N GLU A 150 -8.38 11.21 18.11
CA GLU A 150 -7.42 11.50 19.19
C GLU A 150 -7.27 10.26 20.10
N THR A 151 -6.06 9.72 20.18
CA THR A 151 -5.72 8.75 21.23
C THR A 151 -5.75 9.48 22.56
N ARG A 152 -6.70 9.09 23.42
CA ARG A 152 -7.02 9.69 24.72
C ARG A 152 -5.82 9.69 25.69
N ASN A 153 -4.92 10.66 25.55
CA ASN A 153 -3.97 11.05 26.59
C ASN A 153 -4.46 12.35 27.21
N LYS A 154 -4.72 12.26 28.52
CA LYS A 154 -5.32 13.25 29.41
C LYS A 154 -4.87 14.70 29.13
N ARG A 155 -5.81 15.60 28.78
CA ARG A 155 -5.59 17.06 28.90
C ARG A 155 -5.55 17.43 30.38
N PRO A 156 -4.57 18.23 30.85
CA PRO A 156 -4.65 18.85 32.16
C PRO A 156 -5.70 19.99 32.12
N PRO A 157 -6.26 20.40 33.27
CA PRO A 157 -7.26 21.45 33.31
C PRO A 157 -6.65 22.78 32.86
N SER A 158 -7.43 23.52 32.07
CA SER A 158 -7.14 24.90 31.68
C SER A 158 -7.04 25.78 32.91
N ARG A 159 -5.86 26.38 33.08
CA ARG A 159 -5.60 27.45 34.05
C ARG A 159 -6.31 28.71 33.54
N ASN A 160 -7.39 29.10 34.23
CA ASN A 160 -7.93 30.45 34.07
C ASN A 160 -6.88 31.46 34.54
N GLU A 161 -6.45 32.36 33.67
CA GLU A 161 -5.83 33.62 34.06
C GLU A 161 -6.65 34.79 33.49
N MET A 162 -7.02 35.65 34.45
CA MET A 162 -7.61 37.00 34.40
C MET A 162 -9.06 37.15 33.93
#